data_AF-A0A6B3HXU8-F1
#
_entry.id   AF-A0A6B3HXU8-F1
#
_cell.length_a   1.000
_cell.length_b   1.000
_cell.length_c   1.000
_cell.angle_alpha   90.00
_cell.angle_beta   90.00
_cell.angle_gamma   90.00
#
_symmetry.space_group_name_H-M   'P 1'
#
loop_
_entity.id
_entity.type
_entity.pdbx_description
1 polymer ?
#
loop_
_entity_poly.entity_id
_entity_poly.type
_entity_poly.pdbx_seq_one_letter_code
_entity_poly.pdbx_strand_id
1 'polypeptide(L)'
;PWELITVASLVQVEGKYKHDFDKVARVVYNRLKPGNMETVGRLEFDSTVNYIKGQSTLDIGAVDDLRKIDDPYNTYKIIGLPSGPISNPGGD
;
A
#
# COMPACT_ATOMS: atom_id res chain seq x y z
N PRO A 1 4.02 -5.63 -16.16
CA PRO A 1 4.10 -4.15 -16.30
C PRO A 1 3.27 -3.40 -15.26
N TRP A 2 1.99 -3.79 -15.08
CA TRP A 2 1.07 -3.10 -14.18
C TRP A 2 1.48 -3.20 -12.70
N GLU A 3 1.83 -4.39 -12.22
CA GLU A 3 2.27 -4.61 -10.83
C GLU A 3 3.51 -3.78 -10.47
N LEU A 4 4.45 -3.60 -11.40
CA LEU A 4 5.64 -2.78 -11.18
C LEU A 4 5.25 -1.31 -10.92
N ILE A 5 4.32 -0.77 -11.71
CA ILE A 5 3.83 0.60 -11.55
C ILE A 5 3.02 0.72 -10.25
N THR A 6 2.24 -0.30 -9.90
CA THR A 6 1.52 -0.35 -8.62
C THR A 6 2.49 -0.29 -7.45
N VAL A 7 3.52 -1.16 -7.43
CA VAL A 7 4.54 -1.15 -6.37
C VAL A 7 5.28 0.18 -6.33
N ALA A 8 5.68 0.73 -7.47
CA ALA A 8 6.36 2.03 -7.53
C ALA A 8 5.48 3.16 -6.97
N SER A 9 4.17 3.15 -7.27
CA SER A 9 3.23 4.14 -6.75
C SER A 9 3.06 4.06 -5.23
N LEU A 10 3.06 2.84 -4.66
CA LEU A 10 3.01 2.62 -3.21
C LEU A 10 4.31 3.12 -2.56
N VAL A 11 5.46 2.72 -3.12
CA VAL A 11 6.78 3.11 -2.62
C VAL A 11 6.94 4.62 -2.59
N GLN A 12 6.51 5.32 -3.63
CA GLN A 12 6.65 6.77 -3.71
C GLN A 12 5.72 7.53 -2.76
N VAL A 13 4.52 7.00 -2.47
CA VAL A 13 3.59 7.67 -1.54
C VAL A 13 4.00 7.42 -0.08
N GLU A 14 4.51 6.23 0.22
CA GLU A 14 4.96 5.86 1.57
C GLU A 14 6.36 6.39 1.92
N GLY A 15 7.25 6.47 0.93
CA GLY A 15 8.61 6.96 1.10
C GLY A 15 8.69 8.49 1.05
N LYS A 16 9.26 9.11 2.08
CA LYS A 16 9.49 10.56 2.09
C LYS A 16 10.76 10.95 1.32
N TYR A 17 11.79 10.11 1.40
CA TYR A 17 13.08 10.33 0.75
C TYR A 17 13.48 9.11 -0.09
N LYS A 18 14.37 9.30 -1.08
CA LYS A 18 14.83 8.21 -1.96
C LYS A 18 15.41 7.00 -1.20
N HIS A 19 16.07 7.24 -0.06
CA HIS A 19 16.64 6.18 0.78
C HIS A 19 15.60 5.43 1.64
N ASP A 20 14.33 5.83 1.60
CA ASP A 20 13.22 5.07 2.18
C ASP A 20 12.67 4.05 1.18
N PHE A 21 12.90 4.27 -0.12
CA PHE A 21 12.25 3.51 -1.18
C PHE A 21 12.66 2.03 -1.16
N ASP A 22 13.93 1.73 -0.91
CA ASP A 22 14.43 0.37 -0.80
C ASP A 22 13.82 -0.37 0.40
N LYS A 23 13.60 0.34 1.51
CA LYS A 23 12.96 -0.20 2.72
C LYS A 23 11.48 -0.46 2.49
N VAL A 24 10.76 0.51 1.92
CA VAL A 24 9.32 0.36 1.63
C VAL A 24 9.10 -0.77 0.62
N ALA A 25 9.87 -0.81 -0.47
CA ALA A 25 9.80 -1.88 -1.45
C ALA A 25 10.05 -3.25 -0.81
N ARG A 26 11.02 -3.34 0.12
CA ARG A 26 11.27 -4.56 0.88
C ARG A 26 10.09 -4.96 1.74
N VAL A 27 9.40 -4.02 2.40
CA VAL A 27 8.18 -4.30 3.17
C VAL A 27 7.09 -4.87 2.26
N VAL A 28 6.85 -4.27 1.09
CA VAL A 28 5.89 -4.77 0.10
C VAL A 28 6.18 -6.23 -0.24
N TYR A 29 7.39 -6.53 -0.69
CA TYR A 29 7.73 -7.90 -1.09
C TYR A 29 7.76 -8.90 0.07
N ASN A 30 8.14 -8.47 1.27
CA ASN A 30 8.09 -9.32 2.46
C ASN A 30 6.65 -9.68 2.84
N ARG A 31 5.73 -8.72 2.79
CA ARG A 31 4.31 -8.94 3.08
C ARG A 31 3.65 -9.83 2.04
N LEU A 32 3.99 -9.64 0.75
CA LEU A 32 3.48 -10.48 -0.35
C LEU A 32 4.10 -11.88 -0.42
N LYS A 33 5.13 -12.17 0.37
CA LYS A 33 5.80 -13.47 0.34
C LYS A 33 4.80 -14.59 0.64
N PRO A 34 4.73 -15.66 -0.19
CA PRO A 34 3.87 -16.80 0.07
C PRO A 34 4.14 -17.41 1.45
N GLY A 35 3.06 -17.67 2.19
CA GLY A 35 3.15 -18.23 3.56
C GLY A 35 3.50 -17.21 4.64
N ASN A 36 3.44 -15.90 4.36
CA ASN A 36 3.54 -14.88 5.41
C ASN A 36 2.36 -14.99 6.38
N MET A 37 2.61 -15.45 7.60
CA MET A 37 1.59 -15.62 8.64
C MET A 37 1.34 -14.35 9.46
N GLU A 38 2.24 -13.36 9.40
CA GLU A 38 2.16 -12.12 10.18
C GLU A 38 1.09 -11.19 9.61
N THR A 39 1.08 -11.03 8.29
CA THR A 39 0.16 -10.12 7.58
C THR A 39 -0.81 -10.86 6.67
N VAL A 40 -0.65 -12.18 6.51
CA VAL A 40 -1.45 -13.02 5.60
C VAL A 40 -1.53 -12.47 4.17
N GLY A 41 -0.47 -11.81 3.71
CA GLY A 41 -0.39 -11.21 2.38
C GLY A 41 -1.06 -9.85 2.24
N ARG A 42 -1.53 -9.24 3.33
CA ARG A 42 -2.09 -7.87 3.33
C ARG A 42 -0.97 -6.85 3.43
N LEU A 43 -1.11 -5.74 2.70
CA LEU A 43 -0.11 -4.68 2.73
C LEU A 43 -0.38 -3.63 3.81
N GLU A 44 -1.62 -3.44 4.26
CA GLU A 44 -1.98 -2.55 5.37
C GLU A 44 -1.33 -1.15 5.28
N PHE A 45 -1.41 -0.51 4.11
CA PHE A 45 -0.89 0.84 3.88
C PHE A 45 -1.98 1.90 3.99
N ASP A 46 -1.76 2.89 4.87
CA ASP A 46 -2.66 4.03 5.09
C ASP A 46 -2.86 4.86 3.82
N SER A 47 -1.80 4.99 3.02
CA SER A 47 -1.84 5.67 1.72
C SER A 47 -2.94 5.15 0.80
N THR A 48 -3.24 3.85 0.86
CA THR A 48 -4.29 3.25 0.03
C THR A 48 -5.69 3.62 0.49
N VAL A 49 -5.90 3.78 1.81
CA VAL A 49 -7.16 4.31 2.34
C VAL A 49 -7.30 5.80 2.05
N ASN A 50 -6.20 6.54 2.18
CA ASN A 50 -6.15 7.96 1.82
C ASN A 50 -6.48 8.18 0.34
N TYR A 51 -6.00 7.30 -0.54
CA TYR A 51 -6.38 7.28 -1.95
C TYR A 51 -7.89 7.05 -2.14
N ILE A 52 -8.47 6.04 -1.49
CA ILE A 52 -9.92 5.76 -1.53
C ILE A 52 -10.73 6.98 -1.07
N LYS A 53 -10.29 7.65 0.01
CA LYS A 53 -10.97 8.81 0.61
C LYS A 53 -10.65 10.14 -0.09
N GLY A 54 -9.73 10.16 -1.06
CA GLY A 54 -9.31 11.39 -1.75
C GLY A 54 -8.66 12.43 -0.82
N GLN A 55 -7.92 11.98 0.20
CA GLN A 55 -7.34 12.84 1.24
C GLN A 55 -5.86 12.49 1.50
N SER A 56 -5.17 13.32 2.29
CA SER A 56 -3.78 13.09 2.70
C SER A 56 -3.60 13.48 4.16
N THR A 57 -3.95 12.58 5.08
CA THR A 57 -3.85 12.77 6.53
C THR A 57 -3.16 11.58 7.19
N LEU A 58 -2.49 11.83 8.32
CA LEU A 58 -1.90 10.79 9.17
C LEU A 58 -2.96 10.12 10.06
N ASP A 59 -4.05 10.82 10.36
CA ASP A 59 -5.16 10.26 11.13
C ASP A 59 -6.24 9.74 10.18
N ILE A 60 -6.24 8.43 9.94
CA ILE A 60 -7.21 7.77 9.07
C ILE A 60 -8.29 6.99 9.83
N GLY A 61 -8.21 6.96 11.17
CA GLY A 61 -9.08 6.19 12.06
C GLY A 61 -8.51 4.84 12.51
N ALA A 62 -9.31 4.08 13.27
CA ALA A 62 -8.92 2.79 13.82
C ALA A 62 -8.91 1.67 12.76
N VAL A 63 -7.92 0.78 12.82
CA VAL A 63 -7.73 -0.33 11.86
C VAL A 63 -8.99 -1.18 11.66
N ASP A 64 -9.74 -1.45 12.72
CA ASP A 64 -10.98 -2.24 12.63
C ASP A 64 -12.05 -1.56 11.76
N ASP A 65 -12.08 -0.23 11.73
CA ASP A 65 -12.98 0.52 10.85
C ASP A 65 -12.44 0.57 9.42
N LEU A 66 -11.12 0.70 9.24
CA LEU A 66 -10.49 0.66 7.92
C LEU A 66 -10.78 -0.66 7.19
N ARG A 67 -10.73 -1.78 7.91
CA ARG A 67 -10.99 -3.13 7.37
C ARG A 67 -12.44 -3.32 6.88
N LYS A 68 -13.37 -2.47 7.29
CA LYS A 68 -14.78 -2.53 6.85
C LYS A 68 -14.99 -1.89 5.46
N ILE A 69 -14.08 -1.02 5.03
CA ILE A 69 -14.18 -0.35 3.72
C ILE A 69 -14.03 -1.40 2.61
N ASP A 70 -15.07 -1.57 1.79
CA ASP A 70 -15.08 -2.52 0.69
C ASP A 70 -14.64 -1.83 -0.61
N ASP A 71 -13.34 -1.92 -0.90
CA ASP A 71 -12.74 -1.31 -2.09
C ASP A 71 -11.51 -2.12 -2.52
N PRO A 72 -11.28 -2.32 -3.84
CA PRO A 72 -10.15 -3.09 -4.34
C PRO A 72 -8.78 -2.40 -4.18
N TYR A 73 -8.74 -1.18 -3.64
CA TYR A 73 -7.52 -0.52 -3.19
C TYR A 73 -7.27 -0.70 -1.69
N ASN A 74 -8.23 -1.18 -0.90
CA ASN A 74 -8.09 -1.25 0.54
C ASN A 74 -7.16 -2.40 0.98
N THR A 75 -5.88 -2.10 1.12
CA THR A 75 -4.85 -3.08 1.50
C THR A 75 -4.93 -3.60 2.93
N TYR A 76 -5.83 -3.06 3.76
CA TYR A 76 -6.21 -3.65 5.04
C TYR A 76 -7.17 -4.84 4.89
N LYS A 77 -7.94 -4.87 3.80
CA LYS A 77 -8.99 -5.87 3.54
C LYS A 77 -8.53 -6.94 2.55
N ILE A 78 -7.92 -6.52 1.44
CA ILE A 78 -7.51 -7.43 0.38
C ILE A 78 -6.16 -8.10 0.67
N ILE A 79 -5.95 -9.26 0.08
CA ILE A 79 -4.65 -9.93 0.02
C ILE A 79 -4.01 -9.59 -1.32
N GLY A 80 -2.73 -9.23 -1.32
CA GLY A 80 -2.01 -8.88 -2.53
C GLY A 80 -1.90 -7.38 -2.77
N LEU A 81 -1.57 -7.04 -4.03
CA LEU A 81 -1.51 -5.66 -4.50
C LEU A 81 -2.91 -5.09 -4.70
N PRO A 82 -3.10 -3.77 -4.54
CA PRO A 82 -4.33 -3.11 -4.97
C PRO A 82 -4.53 -3.24 -6.49
N SER A 83 -5.76 -3.01 -6.95
CA SER A 83 -6.16 -3.15 -8.36
C SER A 83 -5.31 -2.32 -9.34
N GLY A 84 -4.65 -1.26 -8.86
CA GLY A 84 -3.75 -0.44 -9.66
C GLY A 84 -2.91 0.50 -8.81
N PRO A 85 -2.16 1.40 -9.47
CA PRO A 85 -1.37 2.41 -8.78
C PRO A 85 -2.25 3.45 -8.10
N ILE A 86 -1.77 4.00 -6.98
CA ILE A 86 -2.45 5.05 -6.21
C ILE A 86 -1.88 6.46 -6.47
N SER A 87 -0.86 6.53 -7.32
CA SER A 87 -0.18 7.76 -7.73
C SER A 87 0.49 7.55 -9.09
N ASN A 88 1.05 8.61 -9.68
CA ASN A 88 1.89 8.51 -10.86
C ASN A 88 3.38 8.52 -10.42
N PRO A 89 4.04 7.37 -10.29
CA PRO A 89 5.41 7.32 -9.79
C PRO A 89 6.41 7.90 -10.80
N GLY A 90 7.38 8.67 -10.30
CA GLY A 90 8.51 9.20 -11.06
C GLY A 90 9.63 8.17 -11.24
N GLY A 91 10.65 8.51 -12.02
CA GLY A 91 11.80 7.63 -12.32
C GLY A 91 12.91 7.63 -11.27
N ASP A 92 12.57 7.93 -10.02
CA ASP A 92 13.51 8.33 -8.97
C ASP A 92 14.25 7.21 -8.24
#